data_AF-A0A1G5V981-F1
#
_entry.id   AF-A0A1G5V981-F1
#
_cell.length_a   1.000
_cell.length_b   1.000
_cell.length_c   1.000
_cell.angle_alpha   90.00
_cell.angle_beta   90.00
_cell.angle_gamma   90.00
#
_symmetry.space_group_name_H-M   'P 1'
#
loop_
_entity.id
_entity.type
_entity.pdbx_description
1 polymer ?
#
loop_
_entity_poly.entity_id
_entity_poly.type
_entity_poly.pdbx_seq_one_letter_code
_entity_poly.pdbx_strand_id
1 'polypeptide(L)'
;MLNFPDNYFKDEVREGFLVSETMKRTWGSQLEIFDKVRNLCNKYDITYFAEVGTLLGAARHNGIIPWDDDIDIAMLRDDYNRFLAHCDEMDKDLCVRSIYSSDTFYNFHAVVTQRADILEWDFDRMEKYHGCPFICSVDVFPLDYYPSDAEAMQFYGELYCLAYKCVYDLVDIENEQFGGSLITIKDITDNYRCHELYENIQMLKKILVKRNMTCDLNEKEPLRNQLCLIVDNIAQSCREEDAAGVEYCPKLPLGIWKCRPKHCYKKTCELPFEMTTITVPEEYKEVLSNIFGEDYMMPVRGAAGHEYPFFRDEVNVLVGGDIGELYLYSEEKKKVVDSVNTLQEAFSETMIKIQEQNIAIAKSLLGQIQDFTFEIEKYVEKYIDEKSELTKYLDKYCRDIYKLYTELDSEEFLQDEKQITKYFDGFSESIKLIKRTVFKVMHREIPDKIAEFFSVDAKEKTETVIIGISATGLLNNSYREIDKLTKLINDYDKENTRIFVFASKGLLEFLKRSKLNIENDYIAFLEAIKQNDQLLLLEDPNTDEIDAVLSMADTYIGDKCRITCLCGDAGLSINCCEYND
;
A
#
# COMPACT_ATOMS: atom_id res chain seq x y z
N MET A 1 11.88 29.74 -3.89
CA MET A 1 12.80 28.80 -4.56
C MET A 1 13.97 28.62 -3.63
N LEU A 2 14.07 27.41 -3.12
CA LEU A 2 15.10 27.01 -2.19
C LEU A 2 16.41 26.82 -2.95
N ASN A 3 17.53 27.08 -2.28
CA ASN A 3 18.85 26.84 -2.85
C ASN A 3 19.36 25.48 -2.37
N PHE A 4 19.36 24.50 -3.27
CA PHE A 4 19.87 23.17 -2.99
C PHE A 4 21.40 23.11 -3.18
N PRO A 5 22.15 22.45 -2.29
CA PRO A 5 23.57 22.15 -2.53
C PRO A 5 23.78 21.34 -3.83
N ASP A 6 24.90 21.54 -4.52
CA ASP A 6 25.21 20.89 -5.82
C ASP A 6 25.09 19.36 -5.81
N ASN A 7 25.37 18.74 -4.65
CA ASN A 7 25.34 17.29 -4.46
C ASN A 7 24.08 16.80 -3.74
N TYR A 8 23.09 17.66 -3.47
CA TYR A 8 21.90 17.28 -2.71
C TYR A 8 21.12 16.14 -3.38
N PHE A 9 21.00 16.17 -4.70
CA PHE A 9 20.25 15.15 -5.45
C PHE A 9 21.07 13.89 -5.76
N LYS A 10 22.19 13.66 -5.09
CA LYS A 10 22.96 12.42 -5.23
C LYS A 10 22.59 11.45 -4.13
N ASP A 11 22.81 10.17 -4.40
CA ASP A 11 22.66 9.12 -3.41
C ASP A 11 23.42 9.45 -2.12
N GLU A 12 22.76 9.25 -0.98
CA GLU A 12 23.29 9.61 0.33
C GLU A 12 23.05 8.46 1.32
N VAL A 13 24.09 8.04 2.05
CA VAL A 13 23.92 7.07 3.14
C VAL A 13 23.83 7.81 4.47
N ARG A 14 22.64 7.80 5.09
CA ARG A 14 22.39 8.37 6.42
C ARG A 14 22.08 7.25 7.41
N GLU A 15 22.83 7.17 8.50
CA GLU A 15 22.66 6.13 9.54
C GLU A 15 22.62 4.69 9.00
N GLY A 16 23.34 4.41 7.91
CA GLY A 16 23.35 3.09 7.26
C GLY A 16 22.11 2.79 6.40
N PHE A 17 21.24 3.77 6.18
CA PHE A 17 20.14 3.72 5.22
C PHE A 17 20.54 4.49 3.95
N LEU A 18 20.22 3.94 2.78
CA LEU A 18 20.47 4.61 1.50
C LEU A 18 19.25 5.46 1.13
N VAL A 19 19.44 6.77 1.08
CA VAL A 19 18.49 7.71 0.48
C VAL A 19 18.89 7.87 -0.98
N SER A 20 18.09 7.30 -1.89
CA SER A 20 18.42 7.32 -3.32
C SER A 20 18.28 8.71 -3.93
N GLU A 21 18.95 8.96 -5.05
CA GLU A 21 18.77 10.17 -5.87
C GLU A 21 17.30 10.42 -6.19
N THR A 22 16.53 9.37 -6.46
CA THR A 22 15.09 9.45 -6.69
C THR A 22 14.37 10.03 -5.46
N MET A 23 14.66 9.52 -4.26
CA MET A 23 14.07 10.03 -3.01
C MET A 23 14.56 11.45 -2.67
N LYS A 24 15.82 11.80 -2.98
CA LYS A 24 16.30 13.17 -2.81
C LYS A 24 15.57 14.16 -3.73
N ARG A 25 15.17 13.74 -4.93
CA ARG A 25 14.37 14.56 -5.86
C ARG A 25 12.93 14.73 -5.37
N THR A 26 12.31 13.69 -4.80
CA THR A 26 10.97 13.81 -4.18
C THR A 26 10.99 14.73 -2.97
N TRP A 27 11.97 14.58 -2.08
CA TRP A 27 12.16 15.52 -0.97
C TRP A 27 12.37 16.96 -1.46
N GLY A 28 13.17 17.17 -2.51
CA GLY A 28 13.35 18.50 -3.10
C GLY A 28 12.06 19.11 -3.64
N SER A 29 11.23 18.29 -4.30
CA SER A 29 9.90 18.66 -4.78
C SER A 29 8.96 19.03 -3.62
N GLN A 30 8.89 18.20 -2.57
CA GLN A 30 8.08 18.46 -1.37
C GLN A 30 8.55 19.70 -0.62
N LEU A 31 9.86 19.95 -0.53
CA LEU A 31 10.42 21.14 0.10
C LEU A 31 10.06 22.43 -0.67
N GLU A 32 9.96 22.39 -2.01
CA GLU A 32 9.43 23.53 -2.78
C GLU A 32 7.94 23.76 -2.50
N ILE A 33 7.12 22.69 -2.41
CA ILE A 33 5.70 22.80 -2.03
C ILE A 33 5.60 23.39 -0.61
N PHE A 34 6.38 22.87 0.33
CA PHE A 34 6.44 23.35 1.71
C PHE A 34 6.87 24.83 1.78
N ASP A 35 7.82 25.29 0.97
CA ASP A 35 8.18 26.72 0.88
C ASP A 35 6.97 27.57 0.46
N LYS A 36 6.12 27.09 -0.45
CA LYS A 36 4.87 27.78 -0.84
C LYS A 36 3.85 27.82 0.30
N VAL A 37 3.67 26.71 1.00
CA VAL A 37 2.80 26.64 2.19
C VAL A 37 3.28 27.63 3.26
N ARG A 38 4.58 27.63 3.57
CA ARG A 38 5.19 28.54 4.53
C ARG A 38 5.03 30.00 4.12
N ASN A 39 5.20 30.34 2.84
CA ASN A 39 5.01 31.70 2.34
C ASN A 39 3.56 32.16 2.49
N LEU A 40 2.59 31.29 2.23
CA LEU A 40 1.17 31.59 2.46
C LEU A 40 0.88 31.79 3.95
N CYS A 41 1.42 30.93 4.81
CA CYS A 41 1.25 31.04 6.25
C CYS A 41 1.83 32.35 6.80
N ASN A 42 3.06 32.71 6.38
CA ASN A 42 3.71 33.97 6.75
C ASN A 42 2.93 35.20 6.29
N LYS A 43 2.36 35.16 5.07
CA LYS A 43 1.56 36.26 4.54
C LYS A 43 0.32 36.54 5.38
N TYR A 44 -0.28 35.48 5.92
CA TYR A 44 -1.54 35.55 6.66
C TYR A 44 -1.41 35.41 8.17
N ASP A 45 -0.18 35.36 8.71
CA ASP A 45 0.09 35.16 10.14
C ASP A 45 -0.61 33.90 10.68
N ILE A 46 -0.47 32.80 9.95
CA ILE A 46 -1.01 31.48 10.29
C ILE A 46 0.13 30.66 10.91
N THR A 47 -0.10 30.13 12.11
CA THR A 47 0.89 29.28 12.78
C THR A 47 0.70 27.84 12.35
N TYR A 48 1.80 27.18 11.97
CA TYR A 48 1.87 25.74 11.77
C TYR A 48 3.02 25.15 12.59
N PHE A 49 3.02 23.83 12.71
CA PHE A 49 4.00 23.05 13.46
C PHE A 49 4.43 21.86 12.62
N ALA A 50 5.71 21.48 12.63
CA ALA A 50 6.11 20.16 12.17
C ALA A 50 5.37 19.08 12.99
N GLU A 51 4.94 18.02 12.33
CA GLU A 51 4.11 16.97 12.93
C GLU A 51 4.82 15.61 12.88
N VAL A 52 4.58 14.77 13.89
CA VAL A 52 5.03 13.35 13.99
C VAL A 52 6.45 13.08 13.43
N GLY A 53 6.58 12.47 12.24
CA GLY A 53 7.86 12.06 11.64
C GLY A 53 8.71 13.26 11.25
N THR A 54 8.07 14.27 10.66
CA THR A 54 8.70 15.54 10.30
C THR A 54 9.24 16.29 11.53
N LEU A 55 8.49 16.32 12.64
CA LEU A 55 8.95 16.92 13.90
C LEU A 55 10.17 16.17 14.47
N LEU A 56 10.11 14.84 14.47
CA LEU A 56 11.19 13.99 14.95
C LEU A 56 12.44 14.16 14.08
N GLY A 57 12.28 14.22 12.77
CA GLY A 57 13.36 14.49 11.81
C GLY A 57 14.02 15.83 12.06
N ALA A 58 13.23 16.91 12.22
CA ALA A 58 13.76 18.23 12.56
C ALA A 58 14.60 18.20 13.85
N ALA A 59 14.10 17.54 14.90
CA ALA A 59 14.77 17.47 16.20
C ALA A 59 16.03 16.58 16.22
N ARG A 60 16.01 15.46 15.49
CA ARG A 60 17.06 14.42 15.56
C ARG A 60 18.06 14.50 14.42
N HIS A 61 17.59 14.80 13.21
CA HIS A 61 18.36 14.73 11.97
C HIS A 61 18.64 16.11 11.36
N ASN A 62 18.05 17.18 11.90
CA ASN A 62 18.04 18.52 11.27
C ASN A 62 17.46 18.49 9.85
N GLY A 63 16.48 17.60 9.60
CA GLY A 63 15.99 17.31 8.26
C GLY A 63 15.05 16.11 8.25
N ILE A 64 14.81 15.55 7.06
CA ILE A 64 13.90 14.41 6.90
C ILE A 64 14.61 13.14 7.42
N ILE A 65 13.86 12.28 8.11
CA ILE A 65 14.36 10.99 8.59
C ILE A 65 14.74 10.13 7.37
N PRO A 66 15.86 9.39 7.36
CA PRO A 66 16.34 8.74 6.14
C PRO A 66 15.36 7.76 5.47
N TRP A 67 14.50 7.12 6.25
CA TRP A 67 13.50 6.14 5.81
C TRP A 67 12.08 6.70 5.86
N ASP A 68 11.95 8.01 5.67
CA ASP A 68 10.71 8.77 5.66
C ASP A 68 10.58 9.50 4.32
N ASP A 69 9.36 9.65 3.81
CA ASP A 69 9.11 10.06 2.43
C ASP A 69 8.05 11.16 2.27
N ASP A 70 7.53 11.67 3.38
CA ASP A 70 6.56 12.76 3.41
C ASP A 70 7.03 13.96 4.26
N ILE A 71 6.25 15.03 4.19
CA ILE A 71 6.37 16.20 5.05
C ILE A 71 4.98 16.47 5.63
N ASP A 72 4.90 16.34 6.95
CA ASP A 72 3.71 16.55 7.73
C ASP A 72 3.82 17.83 8.54
N ILE A 73 2.82 18.69 8.41
CA ILE A 73 2.62 19.82 9.30
C ILE A 73 1.23 19.78 9.92
N ALA A 74 1.09 20.41 11.08
CA ALA A 74 -0.17 20.52 11.77
C ALA A 74 -0.48 21.99 12.10
N MET A 75 -1.76 22.30 12.22
CA MET A 75 -2.26 23.62 12.60
C MET A 75 -3.33 23.46 13.68
N LEU A 76 -3.38 24.36 14.66
CA LEU A 76 -4.56 24.46 15.51
C LEU A 76 -5.77 24.83 14.64
N ARG A 77 -6.96 24.39 15.04
CA ARG A 77 -8.18 24.49 14.22
C ARG A 77 -8.43 25.89 13.61
N ASP A 78 -8.25 26.96 14.39
CA ASP A 78 -8.45 28.33 13.89
C ASP A 78 -7.48 28.69 12.75
N ASP A 79 -6.21 28.29 12.88
CA ASP A 79 -5.19 28.49 11.86
C ASP A 79 -5.41 27.60 10.64
N TYR A 80 -5.85 26.35 10.84
CA TYR A 80 -6.25 25.45 9.76
C TYR A 80 -7.40 26.04 8.92
N ASN A 81 -8.43 26.58 9.59
CA ASN A 81 -9.56 27.22 8.91
C ASN A 81 -9.13 28.48 8.16
N ARG A 82 -8.22 29.28 8.72
CA ARG A 82 -7.61 30.44 8.03
C ARG A 82 -6.77 30.03 6.83
N PHE A 83 -6.02 28.94 6.94
CA PHE A 83 -5.23 28.39 5.84
C PHE A 83 -6.13 28.01 4.66
N LEU A 84 -7.19 27.23 4.92
CA LEU A 84 -8.16 26.87 3.88
C LEU A 84 -8.87 28.09 3.28
N ALA A 85 -9.17 29.13 4.08
CA ALA A 85 -9.79 30.35 3.56
C ALA A 85 -8.90 31.14 2.58
N HIS A 86 -7.58 30.90 2.59
CA HIS A 86 -6.60 31.59 1.75
C HIS A 86 -5.90 30.67 0.74
N CYS A 87 -6.21 29.38 0.72
CA CYS A 87 -5.46 28.41 -0.08
C CYS A 87 -5.59 28.61 -1.60
N ASP A 88 -6.66 29.27 -2.06
CA ASP A 88 -6.86 29.64 -3.47
C ASP A 88 -5.85 30.69 -3.98
N GLU A 89 -5.13 31.36 -3.08
CA GLU A 89 -4.08 32.33 -3.43
C GLU A 89 -2.71 31.70 -3.65
N MET A 90 -2.60 30.38 -3.46
CA MET A 90 -1.38 29.65 -3.74
C MET A 90 -1.04 29.67 -5.24
N ASP A 91 0.22 29.36 -5.57
CA ASP A 91 0.69 29.33 -6.96
C ASP A 91 -0.22 28.44 -7.84
N LYS A 92 -0.42 28.85 -9.09
CA LYS A 92 -1.42 28.24 -10.01
C LYS A 92 -1.18 26.75 -10.29
N ASP A 93 0.08 26.32 -10.21
CA ASP A 93 0.50 24.94 -10.41
C ASP A 93 0.38 24.07 -9.15
N LEU A 94 -0.12 24.63 -8.06
CA LEU A 94 -0.47 23.90 -6.85
C LEU A 94 -1.99 23.90 -6.64
N CYS A 95 -2.46 22.95 -5.85
CA CYS A 95 -3.82 22.90 -5.34
C CYS A 95 -3.84 22.38 -3.90
N VAL A 96 -4.90 22.72 -3.17
CA VAL A 96 -5.19 22.13 -1.86
C VAL A 96 -6.38 21.20 -2.02
N ARG A 97 -6.21 19.95 -1.63
CA ARG A 97 -7.27 18.95 -1.57
C ARG A 97 -7.69 18.74 -0.13
N SER A 98 -8.98 18.85 0.15
CA SER A 98 -9.57 18.60 1.47
C SER A 98 -11.05 18.23 1.30
N ILE A 99 -11.70 17.88 2.41
CA ILE A 99 -13.16 17.71 2.43
C ILE A 99 -13.92 19.00 2.07
N TYR A 100 -13.24 20.15 2.01
CA TYR A 100 -13.81 21.44 1.63
C TYR A 100 -13.65 21.77 0.14
N SER A 101 -12.86 20.98 -0.61
CA SER A 101 -12.50 21.27 -2.01
C SER A 101 -13.01 20.24 -3.02
N SER A 102 -13.57 19.11 -2.57
CA SER A 102 -14.08 18.05 -3.46
C SER A 102 -15.10 17.15 -2.77
N ASP A 103 -16.11 16.71 -3.52
CA ASP A 103 -17.12 15.77 -3.03
C ASP A 103 -16.59 14.34 -2.84
N THR A 104 -15.49 14.01 -3.52
CA THR A 104 -14.88 12.67 -3.49
C THR A 104 -13.80 12.53 -2.42
N PHE A 105 -13.30 13.63 -1.86
CA PHE A 105 -12.19 13.63 -0.91
C PHE A 105 -12.71 13.37 0.51
N TYR A 106 -12.17 12.35 1.18
CA TYR A 106 -12.64 11.91 2.51
C TYR A 106 -11.51 11.74 3.53
N ASN A 107 -10.31 12.28 3.24
CA ASN A 107 -9.26 12.45 4.25
C ASN A 107 -9.56 13.71 5.08
N PHE A 108 -9.48 13.61 6.41
CA PHE A 108 -9.80 14.70 7.35
C PHE A 108 -8.64 15.68 7.61
N HIS A 109 -7.58 15.62 6.80
CA HIS A 109 -6.53 16.62 6.71
C HIS A 109 -6.50 17.19 5.29
N ALA A 110 -5.86 18.35 5.12
CA ALA A 110 -5.65 18.93 3.80
C ALA A 110 -4.33 18.43 3.21
N VAL A 111 -4.31 18.27 1.89
CA VAL A 111 -3.12 17.86 1.13
C VAL A 111 -2.79 18.98 0.17
N VAL A 112 -1.61 19.56 0.31
CA VAL A 112 -1.08 20.57 -0.62
C VAL A 112 -0.24 19.83 -1.64
N THR A 113 -0.66 19.87 -2.91
CA THR A 113 -0.03 19.06 -3.95
C THR A 113 0.08 19.83 -5.26
N GLN A 114 0.90 19.31 -6.18
CA GLN A 114 0.94 19.84 -7.54
C GLN A 114 -0.39 19.57 -8.25
N ARG A 115 -0.85 20.56 -9.00
CA ARG A 115 -2.05 20.45 -9.81
C ARG A 115 -1.77 19.54 -11.01
N ALA A 116 -2.30 18.34 -10.97
CA ALA A 116 -2.27 17.40 -12.07
C ALA A 116 -3.63 16.69 -12.18
N ASP A 117 -4.20 16.67 -13.39
CA ASP A 117 -5.46 15.94 -13.66
C ASP A 117 -5.19 14.44 -13.89
N ILE A 118 -4.00 14.13 -14.41
CA ILE A 118 -3.50 12.78 -14.67
C ILE A 118 -2.02 12.71 -14.30
N LEU A 119 -1.58 11.53 -13.87
CA LEU A 119 -0.16 11.25 -13.68
C LEU A 119 0.48 10.94 -15.04
N GLU A 120 1.27 11.89 -15.54
CA GLU A 120 1.99 11.77 -16.80
C GLU A 120 3.34 12.50 -16.80
N TRP A 121 4.10 12.31 -17.89
CA TRP A 121 5.37 12.98 -18.15
C TRP A 121 5.15 14.46 -18.50
N ASP A 122 5.18 15.29 -17.48
CA ASP A 122 5.16 16.75 -17.59
C ASP A 122 6.58 17.31 -17.40
N PHE A 123 7.27 17.58 -18.51
CA PHE A 123 8.64 18.08 -18.48
C PHE A 123 8.76 19.47 -17.83
N ASP A 124 7.73 20.32 -17.95
CA ASP A 124 7.74 21.66 -17.37
C ASP A 124 7.59 21.58 -15.84
N ARG A 125 6.67 20.73 -15.35
CA ARG A 125 6.57 20.41 -13.91
C ARG A 125 7.87 19.81 -13.40
N MET A 126 8.41 18.80 -14.09
CA MET A 126 9.65 18.16 -13.66
C MET A 126 10.81 19.16 -13.58
N GLU A 127 10.98 20.05 -14.56
CA GLU A 127 12.03 21.08 -14.50
C GLU A 127 11.84 22.00 -13.29
N LYS A 128 10.59 22.41 -12.99
CA LYS A 128 10.26 23.23 -11.82
C LYS A 128 10.50 22.50 -10.49
N TYR A 129 10.26 21.20 -10.45
CA TYR A 129 10.32 20.36 -9.25
C TYR A 129 11.51 19.38 -9.30
N HIS A 130 12.69 19.88 -9.67
CA HIS A 130 13.99 19.22 -9.51
C HIS A 130 14.13 17.86 -10.22
N GLY A 131 13.47 17.70 -11.36
CA GLY A 131 13.42 16.47 -12.15
C GLY A 131 12.59 15.37 -11.50
N CYS A 132 11.80 15.67 -10.46
CA CYS A 132 10.89 14.70 -9.84
C CYS A 132 9.74 14.37 -10.80
N PRO A 133 9.61 13.10 -11.24
CA PRO A 133 8.53 12.71 -12.13
C PRO A 133 7.19 12.54 -11.40
N PHE A 134 7.23 12.37 -10.08
CA PHE A 134 6.09 12.05 -9.23
C PHE A 134 5.32 13.28 -8.79
N ILE A 135 4.05 13.07 -8.42
CA ILE A 135 3.21 14.07 -7.78
C ILE A 135 3.49 14.03 -6.28
N CYS A 136 4.08 15.09 -5.77
CA CYS A 136 4.43 15.23 -4.37
C CYS A 136 3.36 16.02 -3.61
N SER A 137 3.32 15.82 -2.30
CA SER A 137 2.46 16.57 -1.41
C SER A 137 3.13 16.92 -0.08
N VAL A 138 2.50 17.88 0.60
CA VAL A 138 2.70 18.20 2.02
C VAL A 138 1.35 18.06 2.69
N ASP A 139 1.30 17.30 3.78
CA ASP A 139 0.07 17.06 4.52
C ASP A 139 -0.10 18.09 5.64
N VAL A 140 -1.32 18.59 5.80
CA VAL A 140 -1.68 19.66 6.73
C VAL A 140 -2.80 19.17 7.65
N PHE A 141 -2.44 18.75 8.85
CA PHE A 141 -3.35 18.16 9.82
C PHE A 141 -4.01 19.22 10.71
N PRO A 142 -5.35 19.19 10.88
CA PRO A 142 -5.99 19.95 11.94
C PRO A 142 -5.76 19.30 13.30
N LEU A 143 -5.37 20.10 14.29
CA LEU A 143 -5.35 19.71 15.69
C LEU A 143 -6.59 20.26 16.40
N ASP A 144 -7.41 19.33 16.89
CA ASP A 144 -8.67 19.64 17.56
C ASP A 144 -8.55 19.44 19.07
N TYR A 145 -9.34 20.22 19.80
CA TYR A 145 -9.39 20.16 21.24
C TYR A 145 -10.20 18.95 21.73
N TYR A 146 -9.71 18.29 22.78
CA TYR A 146 -10.38 17.12 23.36
C TYR A 146 -10.93 17.45 24.74
N PRO A 147 -12.20 17.11 25.06
CA PRO A 147 -12.81 17.47 26.34
C PRO A 147 -12.02 16.97 27.56
N SER A 148 -11.94 17.79 28.61
CA SER A 148 -11.30 17.40 29.88
C SER A 148 -12.18 16.52 30.76
N ASP A 149 -13.50 16.73 30.69
CA ASP A 149 -14.46 15.96 31.46
C ASP A 149 -14.61 14.55 30.88
N ALA A 150 -14.55 13.54 31.75
CA ALA A 150 -14.51 12.14 31.32
C ALA A 150 -15.81 11.71 30.61
N GLU A 151 -16.97 12.16 31.08
CA GLU A 151 -18.26 11.84 30.44
C GLU A 151 -18.39 12.56 29.10
N ALA A 152 -17.97 13.83 29.04
CA ALA A 152 -17.93 14.60 27.81
C ALA A 152 -16.97 13.99 26.77
N MET A 153 -15.78 13.54 27.19
CA MET A 153 -14.80 12.87 26.33
C MET A 153 -15.33 11.54 25.80
N GLN A 154 -15.95 10.73 26.67
CA GLN A 154 -16.57 9.47 26.25
C GLN A 154 -17.66 9.73 25.20
N PHE A 155 -18.58 10.65 25.48
CA PHE A 155 -19.64 11.00 24.55
C PHE A 155 -19.10 11.57 23.23
N TYR A 156 -18.12 12.47 23.29
CA TYR A 156 -17.44 13.05 22.14
C TYR A 156 -16.80 11.96 21.26
N GLY A 157 -16.06 11.03 21.89
CA GLY A 157 -15.43 9.91 21.19
C GLY A 157 -16.45 8.98 20.53
N GLU A 158 -17.50 8.57 21.26
CA GLU A 158 -18.57 7.73 20.72
C GLU A 158 -19.30 8.40 19.54
N LEU A 159 -19.59 9.70 19.65
CA LEU A 159 -20.23 10.47 18.59
C LEU A 159 -19.33 10.61 17.36
N TYR A 160 -18.05 10.95 17.56
CA TYR A 160 -17.07 11.05 16.48
C TYR A 160 -16.90 9.70 15.78
N CYS A 161 -16.69 8.61 16.52
CA CYS A 161 -16.54 7.27 15.97
C CYS A 161 -17.78 6.83 15.18
N LEU A 162 -19.00 7.11 15.66
CA LEU A 162 -20.23 6.83 14.91
C LEU A 162 -20.28 7.58 13.59
N ALA A 163 -20.00 8.89 13.61
CA ALA A 163 -20.02 9.72 12.41
C ALA A 163 -18.93 9.31 11.41
N TYR A 164 -17.71 9.04 11.90
CA TYR A 164 -16.59 8.53 11.12
C TYR A 164 -16.92 7.19 10.47
N LYS A 165 -17.50 6.25 11.23
CA LYS A 165 -17.97 4.96 10.71
C LYS A 165 -18.96 5.15 9.56
N CYS A 166 -19.92 6.09 9.68
CA CYS A 166 -20.87 6.36 8.61
C CYS A 166 -20.20 6.80 7.30
N VAL A 167 -19.08 7.54 7.36
CA VAL A 167 -18.32 7.92 6.15
C VAL A 167 -17.68 6.69 5.51
N TYR A 168 -17.00 5.86 6.29
CA TYR A 168 -16.28 4.70 5.75
C TYR A 168 -17.23 3.58 5.27
N ASP A 169 -18.29 3.29 6.02
CA ASP A 169 -19.36 2.39 5.58
C ASP A 169 -19.97 2.85 4.24
N LEU A 170 -20.15 4.17 4.08
CA LEU A 170 -20.65 4.74 2.83
C LEU A 170 -19.65 4.56 1.68
N VAL A 171 -18.37 4.83 1.91
CA VAL A 171 -17.32 4.64 0.90
C VAL A 171 -17.24 3.17 0.46
N ASP A 172 -17.32 2.23 1.39
CA ASP A 172 -17.34 0.80 1.10
C ASP A 172 -18.56 0.43 0.25
N ILE A 173 -19.76 0.93 0.61
CA ILE A 173 -20.98 0.74 -0.18
C ILE A 173 -20.86 1.35 -1.58
N GLU A 174 -20.34 2.57 -1.71
CA GLU A 174 -20.13 3.24 -2.99
C GLU A 174 -19.21 2.39 -3.89
N ASN A 175 -18.12 1.87 -3.34
CA ASN A 175 -17.18 1.02 -4.07
C ASN A 175 -17.78 -0.34 -4.46
N GLU A 176 -18.36 -1.06 -3.50
CA GLU A 176 -18.82 -2.44 -3.68
C GLU A 176 -20.14 -2.55 -4.46
N GLN A 177 -21.06 -1.61 -4.26
CA GLN A 177 -22.43 -1.69 -4.78
C GLN A 177 -22.69 -0.71 -5.92
N PHE A 178 -21.93 0.38 -6.02
CA PHE A 178 -22.15 1.46 -6.98
C PHE A 178 -20.92 1.75 -7.87
N GLY A 179 -19.91 0.88 -7.86
CA GLY A 179 -18.73 0.98 -8.73
C GLY A 179 -17.91 2.25 -8.50
N GLY A 180 -17.88 2.74 -7.26
CA GLY A 180 -17.18 3.95 -6.84
C GLY A 180 -17.94 5.26 -7.11
N SER A 181 -19.18 5.19 -7.63
CA SER A 181 -19.99 6.38 -7.87
C SER A 181 -20.49 6.97 -6.56
N LEU A 182 -20.48 8.31 -6.44
CA LEU A 182 -21.07 9.01 -5.31
C LEU A 182 -22.59 8.80 -5.29
N ILE A 183 -23.14 8.54 -4.10
CA ILE A 183 -24.58 8.31 -3.91
C ILE A 183 -25.22 9.33 -2.98
N THR A 184 -26.54 9.42 -3.00
CA THR A 184 -27.35 10.29 -2.15
C THR A 184 -28.00 9.50 -1.01
N ILE A 185 -28.56 10.20 -0.02
CA ILE A 185 -29.31 9.53 1.07
C ILE A 185 -30.51 8.72 0.56
N LYS A 186 -31.10 9.12 -0.58
CA LYS A 186 -32.23 8.41 -1.18
C LYS A 186 -31.82 7.01 -1.66
N ASP A 187 -30.61 6.88 -2.21
CA ASP A 187 -30.09 5.63 -2.76
C ASP A 187 -29.90 4.56 -1.67
N ILE A 188 -29.70 4.97 -0.42
CA ILE A 188 -29.55 4.07 0.73
C ILE A 188 -30.84 3.86 1.55
N THR A 189 -31.86 4.69 1.38
CA THR A 189 -33.08 4.65 2.21
C THR A 189 -33.90 3.37 1.98
N ASP A 190 -34.05 2.96 0.72
CA ASP A 190 -34.87 1.80 0.34
C ASP A 190 -34.04 0.55 0.02
N ASN A 191 -32.72 0.60 0.25
CA ASN A 191 -31.81 -0.51 -0.04
C ASN A 191 -31.51 -1.32 1.23
N TYR A 192 -31.99 -2.56 1.28
CA TYR A 192 -31.79 -3.45 2.44
C TYR A 192 -30.32 -3.67 2.80
N ARG A 193 -29.40 -3.60 1.81
CA ARG A 193 -27.95 -3.74 2.03
C ARG A 193 -27.31 -2.51 2.67
N CYS A 194 -28.02 -1.39 2.69
CA CYS A 194 -27.56 -0.13 3.27
C CYS A 194 -28.33 0.22 4.56
N HIS A 195 -29.16 -0.70 5.06
CA HIS A 195 -30.08 -0.42 6.17
C HIS A 195 -29.34 0.00 7.45
N GLU A 196 -28.25 -0.68 7.80
CA GLU A 196 -27.43 -0.35 8.97
C GLU A 196 -26.85 1.07 8.87
N LEU A 197 -26.24 1.42 7.73
CA LEU A 197 -25.72 2.77 7.48
C LEU A 197 -26.84 3.81 7.62
N TYR A 198 -28.01 3.56 7.02
CA TYR A 198 -29.14 4.47 7.12
C TYR A 198 -29.59 4.65 8.58
N GLU A 199 -29.72 3.57 9.35
CA GLU A 199 -30.06 3.64 10.78
C GLU A 199 -29.03 4.43 11.60
N ASN A 200 -27.74 4.21 11.34
CA ASN A 200 -26.64 4.95 11.97
C ASN A 200 -26.71 6.45 11.65
N ILE A 201 -26.99 6.83 10.40
CA ILE A 201 -27.20 8.23 10.00
C ILE A 201 -28.43 8.83 10.71
N GLN A 202 -29.53 8.08 10.83
CA GLN A 202 -30.72 8.57 11.55
C GLN A 202 -30.44 8.73 13.05
N MET A 203 -29.66 7.84 13.65
CA MET A 203 -29.22 7.95 15.03
C MET A 203 -28.33 9.19 15.22
N LEU A 204 -27.33 9.36 14.36
CA LEU A 204 -26.44 10.51 14.34
C LEU A 204 -27.23 11.83 14.25
N LYS A 205 -28.15 11.93 13.30
CA LYS A 205 -29.07 13.09 13.16
C LYS A 205 -29.81 13.41 14.46
N LYS A 206 -30.42 12.40 15.09
CA LYS A 206 -31.16 12.58 16.35
C LYS A 206 -30.26 13.11 17.47
N ILE A 207 -29.03 12.59 17.56
CA ILE A 207 -28.06 13.02 18.58
C ILE A 207 -27.63 14.47 18.34
N LEU A 208 -27.25 14.82 17.09
CA LEU A 208 -26.79 16.16 16.73
C LEU A 208 -27.86 17.22 16.96
N VAL A 209 -29.11 16.96 16.55
CA VAL A 209 -30.25 17.87 16.79
C VAL A 209 -30.48 18.08 18.29
N LYS A 210 -30.43 17.00 19.09
CA LYS A 210 -30.58 17.09 20.55
C LYS A 210 -29.47 17.93 21.21
N ARG A 211 -28.30 18.01 20.57
CA ARG A 211 -27.13 18.79 21.02
C ARG A 211 -27.04 20.19 20.39
N ASN A 212 -28.04 20.61 19.60
CA ASN A 212 -28.02 21.86 18.82
C ASN A 212 -26.80 21.97 17.88
N MET A 213 -26.36 20.85 17.33
CA MET A 213 -25.30 20.79 16.32
C MET A 213 -25.94 20.70 14.92
N THR A 214 -25.30 21.34 13.93
CA THR A 214 -25.77 21.36 12.55
C THR A 214 -25.72 19.96 11.93
N CYS A 215 -26.82 19.53 11.31
CA CYS A 215 -26.90 18.25 10.60
C CYS A 215 -27.90 18.39 9.43
N ASP A 216 -27.54 19.22 8.47
CA ASP A 216 -28.36 19.47 7.29
C ASP A 216 -27.88 18.56 6.15
N LEU A 217 -28.60 17.45 5.94
CA LEU A 217 -28.36 16.57 4.80
C LEU A 217 -29.33 16.94 3.67
N ASN A 218 -28.78 17.41 2.56
CA ASN A 218 -29.49 17.61 1.30
C ASN A 218 -29.64 16.27 0.56
N GLU A 219 -30.90 15.91 0.29
CA GLU A 219 -31.25 14.64 -0.34
C GLU A 219 -30.81 14.51 -1.81
N LYS A 220 -30.43 15.63 -2.46
CA LYS A 220 -30.04 15.66 -3.87
C LYS A 220 -28.54 15.71 -4.11
N GLU A 221 -27.77 15.99 -3.06
CA GLU A 221 -26.32 16.15 -3.17
C GLU A 221 -25.62 14.86 -2.73
N PRO A 222 -24.37 14.64 -3.17
CA PRO A 222 -23.55 13.53 -2.71
C PRO A 222 -23.48 13.44 -1.20
N LEU A 223 -23.75 12.26 -0.64
CA LEU A 223 -23.81 12.04 0.80
C LEU A 223 -22.42 12.04 1.45
N ARG A 224 -21.39 11.54 0.74
CA ARG A 224 -20.02 11.38 1.27
C ARG A 224 -19.48 12.68 1.86
N ASN A 225 -19.47 13.75 1.07
CA ASN A 225 -18.97 15.04 1.51
C ASN A 225 -19.76 15.61 2.69
N GLN A 226 -21.08 15.51 2.64
CA GLN A 226 -21.95 16.00 3.72
C GLN A 226 -21.68 15.28 5.06
N LEU A 227 -21.44 13.96 5.03
CA LEU A 227 -21.03 13.21 6.22
C LEU A 227 -19.62 13.60 6.69
N CYS A 228 -18.67 13.80 5.77
CA CYS A 228 -17.34 14.29 6.13
C CYS A 228 -17.40 15.64 6.85
N LEU A 229 -18.21 16.59 6.34
CA LEU A 229 -18.42 17.89 6.98
C LEU A 229 -19.08 17.76 8.36
N ILE A 230 -19.98 16.79 8.55
CA ILE A 230 -20.54 16.50 9.89
C ILE A 230 -19.47 15.99 10.84
N VAL A 231 -18.62 15.05 10.40
CA VAL A 231 -17.51 14.52 11.20
C VAL A 231 -16.55 15.63 11.61
N ASP A 232 -16.16 16.50 10.68
CA ASP A 232 -15.27 17.62 10.96
C ASP A 232 -15.93 18.67 11.87
N ASN A 233 -17.24 18.93 11.74
CA ASN A 233 -17.96 19.77 12.70
C ASN A 233 -18.00 19.18 14.11
N ILE A 234 -18.07 17.84 14.25
CA ILE A 234 -17.98 17.17 15.54
C ILE A 234 -16.57 17.36 16.12
N ALA A 235 -15.53 17.19 15.30
CA ALA A 235 -14.13 17.41 15.68
C ALA A 235 -13.90 18.80 16.30
N GLN A 236 -14.54 19.82 15.71
CA GLN A 236 -14.44 21.22 16.13
C GLN A 236 -15.27 21.58 17.38
N SER A 237 -16.04 20.63 17.93
CA SER A 237 -17.08 20.95 18.92
C SER A 237 -16.56 21.27 20.33
N CYS A 238 -15.31 20.91 20.64
CA CYS A 238 -14.68 21.23 21.91
C CYS A 238 -13.90 22.56 21.83
N ARG A 239 -14.09 23.42 22.82
CA ARG A 239 -13.34 24.68 22.95
C ARG A 239 -12.06 24.47 23.72
N GLU A 240 -11.05 25.31 23.45
CA GLU A 240 -9.78 25.30 24.17
C GLU A 240 -9.98 25.35 25.69
N GLU A 241 -10.89 26.19 26.18
CA GLU A 241 -11.15 26.40 27.61
C GLU A 241 -11.60 25.11 28.34
N ASP A 242 -12.32 24.24 27.64
CA ASP A 242 -12.86 22.98 28.17
C ASP A 242 -11.93 21.79 27.92
N ALA A 243 -10.83 21.99 27.21
CA ALA A 243 -9.99 20.93 26.66
C ALA A 243 -8.87 20.45 27.59
N ALA A 244 -8.63 19.14 27.66
CA ALA A 244 -7.47 18.58 28.35
C ALA A 244 -6.21 18.68 27.49
N GLY A 245 -6.36 18.64 26.17
CA GLY A 245 -5.28 18.62 25.21
C GLY A 245 -5.77 18.82 23.78
N VAL A 246 -4.89 18.58 22.83
CA VAL A 246 -5.17 18.60 21.39
C VAL A 246 -4.72 17.31 20.73
N GLU A 247 -5.42 16.88 19.68
CA GLU A 247 -4.99 15.75 18.85
C GLU A 247 -5.70 15.77 17.48
N TYR A 248 -5.18 15.00 16.51
CA TYR A 248 -5.84 14.72 15.24
C TYR A 248 -6.96 13.68 15.43
N CYS A 249 -8.22 14.12 15.28
CA CYS A 249 -9.42 13.33 15.60
C CYS A 249 -9.50 11.93 14.97
N PRO A 250 -9.07 11.71 13.71
CA PRO A 250 -9.08 10.37 13.10
C PRO A 250 -8.24 9.31 13.82
N LYS A 251 -7.43 9.66 14.82
CA LYS A 251 -6.80 8.67 15.72
C LYS A 251 -7.77 8.02 16.71
N LEU A 252 -8.93 8.64 16.98
CA LEU A 252 -9.92 8.13 17.94
C LEU A 252 -10.50 6.76 17.54
N PRO A 253 -11.02 6.55 16.32
CA PRO A 253 -11.53 5.24 15.89
C PRO A 253 -10.48 4.12 15.94
N LEU A 254 -9.20 4.46 15.86
CA LEU A 254 -8.08 3.50 15.90
C LEU A 254 -7.73 3.05 17.32
N GLY A 255 -8.39 3.59 18.35
CA GLY A 255 -8.09 3.26 19.75
C GLY A 255 -6.75 3.82 20.26
N ILE A 256 -6.10 4.70 19.49
CA ILE A 256 -4.83 5.34 19.83
C ILE A 256 -5.16 6.61 20.64
N TRP A 257 -5.52 6.43 21.92
CA TRP A 257 -5.97 7.55 22.77
C TRP A 257 -4.88 8.06 23.71
N LYS A 258 -4.28 9.20 23.34
CA LYS A 258 -3.50 10.05 24.25
C LYS A 258 -3.46 11.47 23.70
N CYS A 259 -4.24 12.39 24.28
CA CYS A 259 -4.22 13.80 23.86
C CYS A 259 -2.86 14.45 24.18
N ARG A 260 -2.37 15.32 23.30
CA ARG A 260 -1.13 16.05 23.51
C ARG A 260 -1.39 17.30 24.36
N PRO A 261 -0.46 17.70 25.26
CA PRO A 261 -0.66 18.88 26.09
C PRO A 261 -0.83 20.14 25.24
N LYS A 262 -1.98 20.82 25.39
CA LYS A 262 -2.30 22.00 24.57
C LYS A 262 -1.35 23.19 24.82
N HIS A 263 -0.67 23.23 25.97
CA HIS A 263 0.26 24.32 26.29
C HIS A 263 1.50 24.30 25.39
N CYS A 264 1.92 23.14 24.88
CA CYS A 264 3.06 23.03 23.97
C CYS A 264 2.88 23.88 22.71
N TYR A 265 1.64 24.05 22.23
CA TYR A 265 1.31 24.74 20.98
C TYR A 265 1.10 26.26 21.14
N LYS A 266 1.44 26.85 22.29
CA LYS A 266 1.27 28.29 22.54
C LYS A 266 2.36 29.16 21.97
N LYS A 267 3.55 28.60 21.77
CA LYS A 267 4.74 29.29 21.29
C LYS A 267 5.49 28.39 20.34
N THR A 268 6.22 29.01 19.44
CA THR A 268 6.99 28.32 18.42
C THR A 268 8.46 28.68 18.50
N CYS A 269 9.29 27.79 17.96
CA CYS A 269 10.67 28.08 17.60
C CYS A 269 10.98 27.45 16.24
N GLU A 270 12.10 27.86 15.64
CA GLU A 270 12.56 27.31 14.36
C GLU A 270 13.67 26.29 14.61
N LEU A 271 13.56 25.12 13.98
CA LEU A 271 14.64 24.14 13.90
C LEU A 271 15.20 24.06 12.48
N PRO A 272 16.50 23.75 12.32
CA PRO A 272 17.05 23.41 11.02
C PRO A 272 16.31 22.23 10.39
N PHE A 273 16.02 22.32 9.10
CA PHE A 273 15.34 21.27 8.34
C PHE A 273 15.86 21.25 6.91
N GLU A 274 16.74 20.30 6.61
CA GLU A 274 17.50 20.22 5.35
C GLU A 274 18.25 21.54 5.06
N MET A 275 17.94 22.22 3.95
CA MET A 275 18.53 23.51 3.56
C MET A 275 17.70 24.72 4.03
N THR A 276 16.66 24.49 4.83
CA THR A 276 15.73 25.49 5.33
C THR A 276 15.55 25.33 6.85
N THR A 277 14.52 25.97 7.39
CA THR A 277 14.04 25.75 8.75
C THR A 277 12.57 25.34 8.73
N ILE A 278 12.13 24.75 9.82
CA ILE A 278 10.73 24.41 10.07
C ILE A 278 10.29 24.88 11.46
N THR A 279 9.07 25.39 11.53
CA THR A 279 8.43 25.83 12.77
C THR A 279 8.01 24.62 13.60
N VAL A 280 8.38 24.61 14.87
CA VAL A 280 8.02 23.57 15.83
C VAL A 280 7.48 24.19 17.13
N PRO A 281 6.75 23.42 17.97
CA PRO A 281 6.39 23.87 19.32
C PRO A 281 7.64 24.23 20.14
N GLU A 282 7.65 25.31 20.92
CA GLU A 282 8.81 25.65 21.80
C GLU A 282 9.15 24.48 22.75
N GLU A 283 8.13 23.73 23.16
CA GLU A 283 8.21 22.54 24.00
C GLU A 283 8.19 21.22 23.21
N TYR A 284 8.71 21.22 21.97
CA TYR A 284 8.68 20.05 21.07
C TYR A 284 9.21 18.74 21.68
N LYS A 285 10.12 18.80 22.66
CA LYS A 285 10.64 17.62 23.36
C LYS A 285 9.56 16.89 24.15
N GLU A 286 8.64 17.61 24.78
CA GLU A 286 7.49 17.04 25.50
C GLU A 286 6.46 16.47 24.52
N VAL A 287 6.31 17.12 23.35
CA VAL A 287 5.45 16.61 22.26
C VAL A 287 6.01 15.28 21.75
N LEU A 288 7.31 15.22 21.44
CA LEU A 288 7.97 14.00 20.97
C LEU A 288 7.95 12.87 22.01
N SER A 289 8.21 13.16 23.29
CA SER A 289 8.13 12.12 24.34
C SER A 289 6.70 11.63 24.57
N ASN A 290 5.68 12.48 24.34
CA ASN A 290 4.30 12.05 24.40
C ASN A 290 3.90 11.11 23.26
N ILE A 291 4.42 11.35 22.05
CA ILE A 291 4.12 10.58 20.83
C ILE A 291 4.91 9.27 20.81
N PHE A 292 6.22 9.33 21.02
CA PHE A 292 7.15 8.22 20.78
C PHE A 292 7.74 7.60 22.05
N GLY A 293 7.55 8.19 23.22
CA GLY A 293 8.22 7.79 24.46
C GLY A 293 9.53 8.53 24.72
N GLU A 294 10.12 8.35 25.90
CA GLU A 294 11.31 9.10 26.36
C GLU A 294 12.58 8.81 25.53
N ASP A 295 12.63 7.68 24.84
CA ASP A 295 13.75 7.24 24.00
C ASP A 295 13.57 7.59 22.52
N TYR A 296 12.69 8.55 22.18
CA TYR A 296 12.42 8.98 20.79
C TYR A 296 13.66 9.35 19.97
N MET A 297 14.77 9.73 20.63
CA MET A 297 16.04 10.03 19.98
C MET A 297 16.77 8.77 19.46
N MET A 298 16.40 7.57 19.92
CA MET A 298 16.93 6.31 19.41
C MET A 298 16.35 6.05 18.01
N PRO A 299 17.19 5.92 16.96
CA PRO A 299 16.69 5.64 15.63
C PRO A 299 16.05 4.25 15.55
N VAL A 300 14.82 4.19 15.05
CA VAL A 300 14.08 2.94 14.77
C VAL A 300 13.64 2.97 13.32
N ARG A 301 14.03 1.95 12.54
CA ARG A 301 13.66 1.79 11.13
C ARG A 301 12.36 1.00 11.00
N GLY A 302 11.59 1.28 9.96
CA GLY A 302 10.36 0.52 9.64
C GLY A 302 9.23 0.70 10.65
N ALA A 303 9.28 1.74 11.48
CA ALA A 303 8.22 2.10 12.42
C ALA A 303 7.26 3.18 11.87
N ALA A 304 7.38 3.51 10.58
CA ALA A 304 6.49 4.43 9.91
C ALA A 304 5.05 3.87 9.86
N GLY A 305 4.06 4.76 9.95
CA GLY A 305 2.64 4.40 9.86
C GLY A 305 2.14 4.23 8.42
N HIS A 306 3.01 4.40 7.43
CA HIS A 306 2.72 4.34 5.99
C HIS A 306 3.73 3.41 5.28
N GLU A 307 3.38 3.03 4.06
CA GLU A 307 4.32 2.31 3.20
C GLU A 307 5.35 3.25 2.60
N TYR A 308 6.58 2.75 2.46
CA TYR A 308 7.69 3.46 1.83
C TYR A 308 8.18 2.71 0.58
N PRO A 309 8.51 3.39 -0.54
CA PRO A 309 8.27 4.82 -0.77
C PRO A 309 6.83 5.10 -1.26
N PHE A 310 6.29 6.29 -0.98
CA PHE A 310 4.94 6.71 -1.39
C PHE A 310 4.72 6.60 -2.91
N PHE A 311 5.77 6.88 -3.69
CA PHE A 311 5.71 6.90 -5.16
C PHE A 311 5.72 5.52 -5.80
N ARG A 312 5.71 4.42 -5.03
CA ARG A 312 5.72 3.05 -5.56
C ARG A 312 4.63 2.84 -6.61
N ASP A 313 3.42 3.32 -6.34
CA ASP A 313 2.29 3.16 -7.27
C ASP A 313 2.41 4.07 -8.48
N GLU A 314 2.97 5.28 -8.30
CA GLU A 314 3.23 6.20 -9.41
C GLU A 314 4.27 5.67 -10.39
N VAL A 315 5.28 4.93 -9.88
CA VAL A 315 6.26 4.24 -10.73
C VAL A 315 5.55 3.27 -11.67
N ASN A 316 4.58 2.49 -11.18
CA ASN A 316 3.85 1.54 -12.01
C ASN A 316 3.11 2.25 -13.16
N VAL A 317 2.45 3.37 -12.87
CA VAL A 317 1.76 4.17 -13.89
C VAL A 317 2.73 4.76 -14.93
N LEU A 318 3.86 5.32 -14.49
CA LEU A 318 4.83 6.01 -15.36
C LEU A 318 5.70 5.05 -16.19
N VAL A 319 6.01 3.88 -15.65
CA VAL A 319 6.73 2.80 -16.33
C VAL A 319 5.80 2.04 -17.29
N GLY A 320 4.49 2.05 -17.05
CA GLY A 320 3.50 1.37 -17.90
C GLY A 320 3.27 -0.08 -17.50
N GLY A 321 3.17 -0.32 -16.20
CA GLY A 321 2.95 -1.63 -15.62
C GLY A 321 4.18 -2.51 -15.69
N ASP A 322 4.73 -2.84 -14.53
CA ASP A 322 5.92 -3.67 -14.40
C ASP A 322 5.67 -5.07 -14.99
N ILE A 323 6.09 -5.28 -16.25
CA ILE A 323 6.22 -6.54 -17.01
C ILE A 323 4.94 -7.38 -17.14
N GLY A 324 3.84 -7.01 -16.48
CA GLY A 324 2.73 -7.92 -16.24
C GLY A 324 1.39 -7.28 -15.88
N GLU A 325 1.20 -5.96 -16.04
CA GLU A 325 -0.14 -5.36 -15.88
C GLU A 325 -1.13 -5.80 -16.96
N LEU A 326 -0.64 -6.15 -18.15
CA LEU A 326 -1.47 -6.69 -19.23
C LEU A 326 -1.50 -8.22 -19.23
N TYR A 327 -0.85 -8.89 -18.27
CA TYR A 327 -0.94 -10.34 -18.17
C TYR A 327 -2.34 -10.75 -17.75
N LEU A 328 -3.10 -11.18 -18.75
CA LEU A 328 -4.40 -11.78 -18.59
C LEU A 328 -4.26 -13.26 -18.88
N TYR A 329 -4.49 -14.07 -17.86
CA TYR A 329 -4.85 -15.47 -18.04
C TYR A 329 -5.89 -15.58 -19.17
N SER A 330 -5.87 -16.70 -19.92
CA SER A 330 -7.07 -17.05 -20.68
C SER A 330 -8.26 -17.09 -19.73
N GLU A 331 -9.47 -16.76 -20.20
CA GLU A 331 -10.66 -16.70 -19.35
C GLU A 331 -10.87 -18.01 -18.57
N GLU A 332 -10.53 -19.13 -19.21
CA GLU A 332 -10.59 -20.46 -18.63
C GLU A 332 -9.54 -20.67 -17.54
N LYS A 333 -8.27 -20.35 -17.82
CA LYS A 333 -7.20 -20.45 -16.82
C LYS A 333 -7.45 -19.54 -15.63
N LYS A 334 -7.89 -18.30 -15.90
CA LYS A 334 -8.21 -17.30 -14.87
C LYS A 334 -9.21 -17.88 -13.87
N LYS A 335 -10.29 -18.44 -14.39
CA LYS A 335 -11.35 -19.01 -13.57
C LYS A 335 -10.83 -20.12 -12.66
N VAL A 336 -9.93 -20.97 -13.14
CA VAL A 336 -9.34 -22.04 -12.32
C VAL A 336 -8.43 -21.45 -11.24
N VAL A 337 -7.55 -20.51 -11.59
CA VAL A 337 -6.65 -19.84 -10.62
C VAL A 337 -7.44 -19.11 -9.54
N ASP A 338 -8.44 -18.31 -9.94
CA ASP A 338 -9.32 -17.59 -9.02
C ASP A 338 -10.07 -18.57 -8.11
N SER A 339 -10.62 -19.67 -8.64
CA SER A 339 -11.28 -20.70 -7.82
C SER A 339 -10.31 -21.39 -6.85
N VAL A 340 -9.07 -21.65 -7.25
CA VAL A 340 -8.05 -22.23 -6.35
C VAL A 340 -7.63 -21.23 -5.27
N ASN A 341 -7.56 -19.93 -5.58
CA ASN A 341 -7.34 -18.87 -4.59
C ASN A 341 -8.49 -18.81 -3.57
N THR A 342 -9.75 -18.89 -4.04
CA THR A 342 -10.92 -18.97 -3.15
C THR A 342 -10.87 -20.20 -2.24
N LEU A 343 -10.39 -21.36 -2.71
CA LEU A 343 -10.17 -22.53 -1.84
C LEU A 343 -9.18 -22.23 -0.70
N GLN A 344 -8.08 -21.53 -1.02
CA GLN A 344 -7.05 -21.16 -0.05
C GLN A 344 -7.60 -20.17 1.01
N GLU A 345 -8.38 -19.19 0.58
CA GLU A 345 -9.05 -18.23 1.48
C GLU A 345 -10.07 -18.92 2.39
N ALA A 346 -10.95 -19.75 1.82
CA ALA A 346 -11.95 -20.52 2.57
C ALA A 346 -11.29 -21.46 3.59
N PHE A 347 -10.16 -22.06 3.23
CA PHE A 347 -9.39 -22.89 4.16
C PHE A 347 -8.74 -22.05 5.28
N SER A 348 -8.20 -20.88 4.97
CA SER A 348 -7.64 -19.97 5.98
C SER A 348 -8.71 -19.54 7.00
N GLU A 349 -9.91 -19.19 6.53
CA GLU A 349 -11.06 -18.89 7.38
C GLU A 349 -11.46 -20.10 8.23
N THR A 350 -11.44 -21.30 7.65
CA THR A 350 -11.70 -22.54 8.40
C THR A 350 -10.74 -22.71 9.58
N MET A 351 -9.45 -22.40 9.38
CA MET A 351 -8.45 -22.49 10.43
C MET A 351 -8.67 -21.46 11.54
N ILE A 352 -9.07 -20.23 11.19
CA ILE A 352 -9.49 -19.21 12.16
C ILE A 352 -10.66 -19.73 13.00
N LYS A 353 -11.68 -20.35 12.37
CA LYS A 353 -12.82 -20.92 13.11
C LYS A 353 -12.43 -22.09 14.01
N ILE A 354 -11.44 -22.91 13.62
CA ILE A 354 -10.89 -23.97 14.48
C ILE A 354 -10.22 -23.35 15.71
N GLN A 355 -9.42 -22.28 15.53
CA GLN A 355 -8.75 -21.57 16.63
C GLN A 355 -9.76 -20.90 17.59
N GLU A 356 -10.84 -20.34 17.05
CA GLU A 356 -11.97 -19.80 17.81
C GLU A 356 -12.84 -20.87 18.49
N GLN A 357 -12.52 -22.16 18.34
CA GLN A 357 -13.29 -23.32 18.81
C GLN A 357 -14.71 -23.41 18.23
N ASN A 358 -14.95 -22.77 17.08
CA ASN A 358 -16.23 -22.81 16.39
C ASN A 358 -16.31 -23.99 15.41
N ILE A 359 -16.30 -25.20 15.98
CA ILE A 359 -16.14 -26.45 15.21
C ILE A 359 -17.31 -26.69 14.25
N ALA A 360 -18.52 -26.27 14.59
CA ALA A 360 -19.69 -26.43 13.72
C ALA A 360 -19.53 -25.65 12.39
N ILE A 361 -19.07 -24.39 12.48
CA ILE A 361 -18.80 -23.57 11.28
C ILE A 361 -17.60 -24.14 10.52
N ALA A 362 -16.52 -24.51 11.20
CA ALA A 362 -15.35 -25.11 10.56
C ALA A 362 -15.71 -26.35 9.74
N LYS A 363 -16.51 -27.27 10.30
CA LYS A 363 -16.98 -28.47 9.59
C LYS A 363 -17.88 -28.14 8.40
N SER A 364 -18.74 -27.12 8.53
CA SER A 364 -19.56 -26.65 7.41
C SER A 364 -18.71 -26.11 6.26
N LEU A 365 -17.68 -25.30 6.58
CA LEU A 365 -16.74 -24.78 5.59
C LEU A 365 -15.96 -25.90 4.90
N LEU A 366 -15.44 -26.89 5.64
CA LEU A 366 -14.76 -28.04 5.05
C LEU A 366 -15.63 -28.82 4.05
N GLY A 367 -16.93 -28.98 4.34
CA GLY A 367 -17.88 -29.58 3.39
C GLY A 367 -18.03 -28.75 2.11
N GLN A 368 -18.17 -27.43 2.23
CA GLN A 368 -18.27 -26.52 1.09
C GLN A 368 -16.97 -26.52 0.25
N ILE A 369 -15.80 -26.55 0.89
CA ILE A 369 -14.50 -26.64 0.21
C ILE A 369 -14.41 -27.94 -0.60
N GLN A 370 -14.90 -29.06 -0.06
CA GLN A 370 -14.90 -30.34 -0.77
C GLN A 370 -15.80 -30.30 -2.02
N ASP A 371 -17.02 -29.78 -1.90
CA ASP A 371 -17.94 -29.62 -3.03
C ASP A 371 -17.35 -28.70 -4.10
N PHE A 372 -16.76 -27.57 -3.68
CA PHE A 372 -16.15 -26.61 -4.59
C PHE A 372 -14.92 -27.17 -5.31
N THR A 373 -14.12 -28.01 -4.64
CA THR A 373 -12.99 -28.71 -5.26
C THR A 373 -13.45 -29.60 -6.42
N PHE A 374 -14.59 -30.29 -6.27
CA PHE A 374 -15.18 -31.12 -7.33
C PHE A 374 -15.67 -30.28 -8.53
N GLU A 375 -16.20 -29.08 -8.27
CA GLU A 375 -16.59 -28.15 -9.34
C GLU A 375 -15.39 -27.69 -10.17
N ILE A 376 -14.26 -27.40 -9.51
CA ILE A 376 -13.00 -27.05 -10.17
C ILE A 376 -12.54 -28.21 -11.04
N GLU A 377 -12.51 -29.44 -10.50
CA GLU A 377 -12.11 -30.62 -11.25
C GLU A 377 -12.92 -30.78 -12.54
N LYS A 378 -14.25 -30.76 -12.43
CA LYS A 378 -15.18 -30.87 -13.56
C LYS A 378 -15.02 -29.74 -14.58
N TYR A 379 -14.67 -28.54 -14.13
CA TYR A 379 -14.41 -27.43 -15.02
C TYR A 379 -13.13 -27.67 -15.83
N VAL A 380 -12.06 -28.12 -15.17
CA VAL A 380 -10.77 -28.36 -15.80
C VAL A 380 -10.77 -29.56 -16.74
N GLU A 381 -11.52 -30.62 -16.43
CA GLU A 381 -11.71 -31.81 -17.30
C GLU A 381 -12.20 -31.47 -18.72
N LYS A 382 -12.73 -30.26 -18.96
CA LYS A 382 -13.15 -29.80 -20.29
C LYS A 382 -11.99 -29.42 -21.20
N TYR A 383 -10.83 -29.14 -20.64
CA TYR A 383 -9.70 -28.49 -21.35
C TYR A 383 -8.44 -29.34 -21.38
N ILE A 384 -8.40 -30.45 -20.63
CA ILE A 384 -7.26 -31.35 -20.56
C ILE A 384 -7.73 -32.76 -20.88
N ASP A 385 -7.22 -33.34 -21.97
CA ASP A 385 -7.55 -34.71 -22.38
C ASP A 385 -6.86 -35.78 -21.50
N GLU A 386 -5.76 -35.43 -20.82
CA GLU A 386 -5.00 -36.34 -19.96
C GLU A 386 -5.38 -36.24 -18.48
N LYS A 387 -6.04 -37.28 -17.96
CA LYS A 387 -6.43 -37.45 -16.55
C LYS A 387 -5.30 -37.71 -15.54
N SER A 388 -4.05 -37.30 -15.77
CA SER A 388 -2.94 -37.96 -15.08
C SER A 388 -2.47 -37.30 -13.76
N GLU A 389 -2.30 -35.97 -13.70
CA GLU A 389 -1.67 -35.33 -12.52
C GLU A 389 -2.58 -34.37 -11.73
N LEU A 390 -3.35 -33.50 -12.38
CA LEU A 390 -4.17 -32.52 -11.66
C LEU A 390 -5.25 -33.20 -10.80
N THR A 391 -6.00 -34.14 -11.39
CA THR A 391 -7.00 -34.96 -10.70
C THR A 391 -6.41 -35.66 -9.49
N LYS A 392 -5.18 -36.19 -9.61
CA LYS A 392 -4.50 -36.86 -8.49
C LYS A 392 -4.24 -35.89 -7.31
N TYR A 393 -3.91 -34.63 -7.58
CA TYR A 393 -3.69 -33.62 -6.55
C TYR A 393 -5.00 -33.14 -5.93
N LEU A 394 -6.05 -32.92 -6.74
CA LEU A 394 -7.39 -32.56 -6.26
C LEU A 394 -7.98 -33.69 -5.40
N ASP A 395 -7.85 -34.94 -5.83
CA ASP A 395 -8.26 -36.13 -5.07
C ASP A 395 -7.52 -36.22 -3.73
N LYS A 396 -6.21 -35.94 -3.72
CA LYS A 396 -5.44 -35.90 -2.47
C LYS A 396 -5.97 -34.79 -1.56
N TYR A 397 -6.19 -33.60 -2.10
CA TYR A 397 -6.72 -32.46 -1.35
C TYR A 397 -8.08 -32.78 -0.70
N CYS A 398 -9.01 -33.36 -1.47
CA CYS A 398 -10.30 -33.83 -0.95
C CYS A 398 -10.17 -34.90 0.16
N ARG A 399 -9.23 -35.84 0.02
CA ARG A 399 -8.97 -36.85 1.07
C ARG A 399 -8.44 -36.20 2.35
N ASP A 400 -7.54 -35.24 2.23
CA ASP A 400 -6.96 -34.55 3.37
C ASP A 400 -8.02 -33.69 4.09
N ILE A 401 -8.91 -33.01 3.35
CA ILE A 401 -10.08 -32.28 3.90
C ILE A 401 -10.96 -33.22 4.71
N TYR A 402 -11.33 -34.35 4.12
CA TYR A 402 -12.19 -35.32 4.80
C TYR A 402 -11.54 -35.85 6.08
N LYS A 403 -10.23 -36.08 6.05
CA LYS A 403 -9.49 -36.52 7.22
C LYS A 403 -9.52 -35.45 8.33
N LEU A 404 -9.25 -34.19 8.01
CA LEU A 404 -9.36 -33.09 8.98
C LEU A 404 -10.79 -33.00 9.53
N TYR A 405 -11.81 -33.07 8.68
CA TYR A 405 -13.21 -33.05 9.08
C TYR A 405 -13.51 -34.13 10.15
N THR A 406 -12.96 -35.34 9.98
CA THR A 406 -13.14 -36.41 10.97
C THR A 406 -12.34 -36.21 12.26
N GLU A 407 -11.14 -35.61 12.17
CA GLU A 407 -10.29 -35.37 13.33
C GLU A 407 -10.82 -34.25 14.23
N LEU A 408 -11.63 -33.32 13.69
CA LEU A 408 -12.29 -32.27 14.47
C LEU A 408 -13.32 -32.78 15.50
N ASP A 409 -13.73 -34.05 15.44
CA ASP A 409 -14.57 -34.68 16.48
C ASP A 409 -13.76 -35.12 17.72
N SER A 410 -12.42 -35.04 17.67
CA SER A 410 -11.53 -35.45 18.76
C SER A 410 -11.07 -34.26 19.60
N GLU A 411 -11.40 -34.26 20.89
CA GLU A 411 -10.87 -33.28 21.84
C GLU A 411 -9.34 -33.32 21.95
N GLU A 412 -8.72 -34.50 21.78
CA GLU A 412 -7.27 -34.66 21.79
C GLU A 412 -6.63 -33.94 20.61
N PHE A 413 -7.25 -34.00 19.43
CA PHE A 413 -6.77 -33.31 18.23
C PHE A 413 -6.87 -31.79 18.37
N LEU A 414 -7.99 -31.30 18.92
CA LEU A 414 -8.22 -29.85 19.10
C LEU A 414 -7.22 -29.21 20.07
N GLN A 415 -6.54 -30.01 20.92
CA GLN A 415 -5.49 -29.56 21.82
C GLN A 415 -4.08 -29.73 21.23
N ASP A 416 -3.93 -30.40 20.09
CA ASP A 416 -2.65 -30.65 19.43
C ASP A 416 -2.39 -29.61 18.33
N GLU A 417 -1.93 -28.43 18.74
CA GLU A 417 -1.58 -27.33 17.83
C GLU A 417 -0.58 -27.77 16.75
N LYS A 418 0.37 -28.66 17.07
CA LYS A 418 1.37 -29.12 16.10
C LYS A 418 0.73 -29.92 14.98
N GLN A 419 -0.22 -30.79 15.32
CA GLN A 419 -0.93 -31.58 14.33
C GLN A 419 -1.84 -30.68 13.47
N ILE A 420 -2.48 -29.67 14.06
CA ILE A 420 -3.29 -28.67 13.33
C ILE A 420 -2.42 -27.89 12.34
N THR A 421 -1.24 -27.40 12.76
CA THR A 421 -0.28 -26.72 11.87
C THR A 421 0.18 -27.64 10.73
N LYS A 422 0.39 -28.93 11.01
CA LYS A 422 0.79 -29.89 9.96
C LYS A 422 -0.27 -30.05 8.87
N TYR A 423 -1.56 -29.95 9.21
CA TYR A 423 -2.61 -29.89 8.19
C TYR A 423 -2.49 -28.61 7.36
N PHE A 424 -2.38 -27.45 8.01
CA PHE A 424 -2.22 -26.17 7.32
C PHE A 424 -1.08 -26.18 6.30
N ASP A 425 0.09 -26.66 6.70
CA ASP A 425 1.26 -26.77 5.81
C ASP A 425 1.00 -27.75 4.65
N GLY A 426 0.39 -28.90 4.94
CA GLY A 426 0.06 -29.91 3.94
C GLY A 426 -0.97 -29.43 2.91
N PHE A 427 -1.96 -28.63 3.33
CA PHE A 427 -2.95 -28.03 2.43
C PHE A 427 -2.34 -26.93 1.58
N SER A 428 -1.52 -26.07 2.18
CA SER A 428 -0.77 -25.03 1.45
C SER A 428 0.09 -25.65 0.35
N GLU A 429 0.75 -26.77 0.63
CA GLU A 429 1.53 -27.50 -0.37
C GLU A 429 0.66 -28.13 -1.47
N SER A 430 -0.47 -28.73 -1.11
CA SER A 430 -1.41 -29.26 -2.11
C SER A 430 -1.95 -28.16 -3.04
N ILE A 431 -2.28 -26.98 -2.52
CA ILE A 431 -2.73 -25.82 -3.34
C ILE A 431 -1.62 -25.38 -4.29
N LYS A 432 -0.37 -25.29 -3.83
CA LYS A 432 0.79 -24.99 -4.70
C LYS A 432 0.90 -26.00 -5.85
N LEU A 433 0.79 -27.30 -5.56
CA LEU A 433 0.86 -28.36 -6.57
C LEU A 433 -0.29 -28.29 -7.59
N ILE A 434 -1.50 -27.95 -7.14
CA ILE A 434 -2.67 -27.73 -8.00
C ILE A 434 -2.39 -26.56 -8.95
N LYS A 435 -2.03 -25.38 -8.41
CA LYS A 435 -1.66 -24.19 -9.19
C LYS A 435 -0.58 -24.51 -10.22
N ARG A 436 0.47 -25.21 -9.79
CA ARG A 436 1.56 -25.65 -10.67
C ARG A 436 1.12 -26.50 -11.83
N THR A 437 0.27 -27.48 -11.54
CA THR A 437 -0.22 -28.36 -12.58
C THR A 437 -1.10 -27.59 -13.56
N VAL A 438 -1.95 -26.67 -13.09
CA VAL A 438 -2.80 -25.81 -13.94
C VAL A 438 -1.97 -25.00 -14.94
N PHE A 439 -0.89 -24.36 -14.48
CA PHE A 439 -0.02 -23.61 -15.38
C PHE A 439 0.73 -24.51 -16.37
N LYS A 440 1.08 -25.75 -15.99
CA LYS A 440 1.71 -26.72 -16.89
C LYS A 440 0.78 -27.25 -17.97
N VAL A 441 -0.49 -27.46 -17.67
CA VAL A 441 -1.42 -28.17 -18.57
C VAL A 441 -2.32 -27.25 -19.39
N MET A 442 -2.59 -26.03 -18.90
CA MET A 442 -3.44 -25.04 -19.58
C MET A 442 -2.61 -23.92 -20.23
N HIS A 443 -1.32 -24.12 -20.49
CA HIS A 443 -0.47 -23.11 -21.16
C HIS A 443 -0.75 -23.00 -22.65
N ARG A 444 -0.41 -21.84 -23.21
CA ARG A 444 -0.43 -21.60 -24.66
C ARG A 444 0.82 -22.15 -25.35
N GLU A 445 0.87 -22.08 -26.68
CA GLU A 445 2.06 -22.50 -27.44
C GLU A 445 3.32 -21.81 -26.90
N ILE A 446 4.37 -22.60 -26.67
CA ILE A 446 5.66 -22.11 -26.18
C ILE A 446 6.35 -21.36 -27.34
N PRO A 447 6.68 -20.07 -27.20
CA PRO A 447 7.39 -19.33 -28.23
C PRO A 447 8.75 -19.96 -28.56
N ASP A 448 9.13 -19.94 -29.85
CA ASP A 448 10.36 -20.59 -30.35
C ASP A 448 11.61 -20.20 -29.56
N LYS A 449 11.77 -18.91 -29.24
CA LYS A 449 12.92 -18.41 -28.44
C LYS A 449 13.02 -19.10 -27.07
N ILE A 450 11.90 -19.32 -26.39
CA ILE A 450 11.87 -20.00 -25.08
C ILE A 450 12.10 -21.49 -25.26
N ALA A 451 11.47 -22.11 -26.27
CA ALA A 451 11.67 -23.52 -26.60
C ALA A 451 13.13 -23.84 -26.94
N GLU A 452 13.78 -22.99 -27.75
CA GLU A 452 15.19 -23.08 -28.11
C GLU A 452 16.08 -23.01 -26.88
N PHE A 453 15.90 -22.00 -26.03
CA PHE A 453 16.61 -21.86 -24.76
C PHE A 453 16.45 -23.09 -23.86
N PHE A 454 15.28 -23.72 -23.88
CA PHE A 454 15.03 -24.95 -23.12
C PHE A 454 15.55 -26.24 -23.76
N SER A 455 15.70 -26.28 -25.09
CA SER A 455 16.02 -27.50 -25.85
C SER A 455 17.49 -27.94 -25.76
N VAL A 456 18.36 -27.13 -25.16
CA VAL A 456 19.81 -27.38 -25.02
C VAL A 456 20.10 -28.21 -23.76
N ASP A 457 20.14 -29.54 -23.88
CA ASP A 457 20.50 -30.52 -22.81
C ASP A 457 19.40 -30.92 -21.80
N ALA A 458 18.36 -31.58 -22.31
CA ALA A 458 17.27 -32.20 -21.54
C ALA A 458 17.66 -33.46 -20.71
N LYS A 459 18.93 -33.67 -20.35
CA LYS A 459 19.38 -34.93 -19.69
C LYS A 459 19.78 -34.80 -18.22
N GLU A 460 19.98 -33.60 -17.69
CA GLU A 460 20.15 -33.38 -16.26
C GLU A 460 19.01 -32.50 -15.75
N LYS A 461 18.51 -32.77 -14.54
CA LYS A 461 17.44 -31.97 -13.93
C LYS A 461 17.95 -30.53 -13.79
N THR A 462 17.44 -29.64 -14.62
CA THR A 462 17.74 -28.22 -14.61
C THR A 462 16.72 -27.50 -13.74
N GLU A 463 17.15 -26.91 -12.62
CA GLU A 463 16.30 -26.01 -11.84
C GLU A 463 16.05 -24.75 -12.66
N THR A 464 14.79 -24.33 -12.79
CA THR A 464 14.44 -23.11 -13.53
C THR A 464 14.05 -22.00 -12.57
N VAL A 465 14.74 -20.87 -12.67
CA VAL A 465 14.57 -19.72 -11.78
C VAL A 465 14.04 -18.52 -12.57
N ILE A 466 13.09 -17.79 -11.99
CA ILE A 466 12.68 -16.47 -12.47
C ILE A 466 13.28 -15.41 -11.56
N ILE A 467 13.89 -14.39 -12.16
CA ILE A 467 14.32 -13.16 -11.50
C ILE A 467 13.56 -12.00 -12.12
N GLY A 468 12.77 -11.29 -11.31
CA GLY A 468 12.08 -10.07 -11.71
C GLY A 468 12.91 -8.84 -11.33
N ILE A 469 13.11 -7.91 -12.28
CA ILE A 469 13.71 -6.61 -11.99
C ILE A 469 12.62 -5.68 -11.48
N SER A 470 12.67 -5.32 -10.19
CA SER A 470 11.75 -4.35 -9.60
C SER A 470 12.12 -2.92 -9.97
N ALA A 471 11.24 -2.21 -10.66
CA ALA A 471 11.42 -0.79 -10.96
C ALA A 471 11.54 0.04 -9.67
N THR A 472 10.61 -0.12 -8.73
CA THR A 472 10.64 0.54 -7.42
C THR A 472 11.89 0.17 -6.64
N GLY A 473 12.31 -1.10 -6.72
CA GLY A 473 13.52 -1.58 -6.10
C GLY A 473 14.78 -0.88 -6.59
N LEU A 474 14.92 -0.81 -7.92
CA LEU A 474 16.00 -0.10 -8.60
C LEU A 474 15.99 1.41 -8.27
N LEU A 475 14.81 2.02 -8.14
CA LEU A 475 14.71 3.46 -7.82
C LEU A 475 14.99 3.75 -6.34
N ASN A 476 14.71 2.79 -5.45
CA ASN A 476 14.90 2.95 -4.02
C ASN A 476 16.34 2.61 -3.58
N ASN A 477 16.98 1.64 -4.23
CA ASN A 477 18.32 1.16 -3.87
C ASN A 477 19.33 1.21 -5.02
N SER A 478 19.06 2.02 -6.04
CA SER A 478 19.93 2.34 -7.18
C SER A 478 21.01 1.30 -7.49
N TYR A 479 22.28 1.64 -7.30
CA TYR A 479 23.42 0.77 -7.64
C TYR A 479 23.45 -0.53 -6.82
N ARG A 480 22.97 -0.50 -5.57
CA ARG A 480 22.95 -1.69 -4.71
C ARG A 480 22.00 -2.75 -5.26
N GLU A 481 20.93 -2.33 -5.93
CA GLU A 481 19.98 -3.29 -6.50
C GLU A 481 20.55 -3.99 -7.73
N ILE A 482 21.26 -3.27 -8.60
CA ILE A 482 21.99 -3.90 -9.72
C ILE A 482 23.05 -4.87 -9.20
N ASP A 483 23.84 -4.46 -8.21
CA ASP A 483 24.87 -5.32 -7.60
C ASP A 483 24.24 -6.56 -6.94
N LYS A 484 23.12 -6.39 -6.25
CA LYS A 484 22.35 -7.46 -5.61
C LYS A 484 21.79 -8.42 -6.65
N LEU A 485 21.14 -7.94 -7.70
CA LEU A 485 20.63 -8.77 -8.79
C LEU A 485 21.77 -9.49 -9.51
N THR A 486 22.89 -8.82 -9.74
CA THR A 486 24.09 -9.43 -10.35
C THR A 486 24.64 -10.54 -9.46
N LYS A 487 24.79 -10.29 -8.16
CA LYS A 487 25.22 -11.30 -7.20
C LYS A 487 24.23 -12.47 -7.15
N LEU A 488 22.94 -12.19 -7.12
CA LEU A 488 21.88 -13.19 -7.11
C LEU A 488 21.97 -14.08 -8.36
N ILE A 489 22.07 -13.47 -9.53
CA ILE A 489 22.28 -14.19 -10.79
C ILE A 489 23.52 -15.10 -10.67
N ASN A 490 24.65 -14.57 -10.21
CA ASN A 490 25.89 -15.36 -10.07
C ASN A 490 25.79 -16.50 -9.03
N ASP A 491 25.04 -16.30 -7.94
CA ASP A 491 24.85 -17.32 -6.89
C ASP A 491 24.00 -18.50 -7.38
N TYR A 492 23.16 -18.26 -8.39
CA TYR A 492 22.28 -19.26 -9.02
C TYR A 492 22.76 -19.72 -10.41
N ASP A 493 23.73 -19.05 -11.03
CA ASP A 493 24.41 -19.44 -12.28
C ASP A 493 25.31 -20.66 -12.03
N LYS A 494 24.68 -21.83 -11.92
CA LYS A 494 25.30 -23.14 -11.71
C LYS A 494 25.07 -23.99 -12.96
N GLU A 495 25.95 -24.97 -13.21
CA GLU A 495 25.91 -25.86 -14.38
C GLU A 495 24.53 -26.50 -14.69
N ASN A 496 23.63 -26.60 -13.69
CA ASN A 496 22.30 -27.20 -13.80
C ASN A 496 21.15 -26.24 -13.45
N THR A 497 21.31 -24.93 -13.68
CA THR A 497 20.25 -23.93 -13.45
C THR A 497 20.03 -23.09 -14.70
N ARG A 498 18.78 -22.81 -15.03
CA ARG A 498 18.40 -21.86 -16.09
C ARG A 498 17.65 -20.69 -15.50
N ILE A 499 17.99 -19.48 -15.92
CA ILE A 499 17.46 -18.27 -15.31
C ILE A 499 16.74 -17.44 -16.37
N PHE A 500 15.47 -17.14 -16.10
CA PHE A 500 14.71 -16.14 -16.82
C PHE A 500 14.80 -14.82 -16.08
N VAL A 501 15.29 -13.79 -16.76
CA VAL A 501 15.30 -12.44 -16.22
C VAL A 501 14.20 -11.64 -16.89
N PHE A 502 13.24 -11.19 -16.11
CA PHE A 502 12.15 -10.36 -16.56
C PHE A 502 12.53 -8.89 -16.33
N ALA A 503 12.52 -8.10 -17.40
CA ALA A 503 12.78 -6.67 -17.38
C ALA A 503 11.65 -5.88 -18.05
N SER A 504 11.22 -4.76 -17.47
CA SER A 504 10.26 -3.87 -18.12
C SER A 504 11.00 -3.01 -19.13
N LYS A 505 10.56 -3.01 -20.40
CA LYS A 505 11.05 -2.04 -21.39
C LYS A 505 10.72 -0.60 -20.97
N GLY A 506 9.60 -0.41 -20.29
CA GLY A 506 9.18 0.87 -19.73
C GLY A 506 10.18 1.42 -18.71
N LEU A 507 10.90 0.57 -17.98
CA LEU A 507 11.87 1.00 -16.98
C LEU A 507 13.06 1.72 -17.63
N LEU A 508 13.59 1.21 -18.74
CA LEU A 508 14.68 1.89 -19.44
C LEU A 508 14.24 3.26 -19.98
N GLU A 509 13.02 3.34 -20.53
CA GLU A 509 12.46 4.62 -21.00
C GLU A 509 12.21 5.59 -19.84
N PHE A 510 11.76 5.09 -18.69
CA PHE A 510 11.61 5.87 -17.47
C PHE A 510 12.95 6.46 -17.02
N LEU A 511 14.01 5.64 -16.92
CA LEU A 511 15.33 6.09 -16.48
C LEU A 511 15.88 7.21 -17.38
N LYS A 512 15.72 7.05 -18.71
CA LYS A 512 16.09 8.07 -19.71
C LYS A 512 15.37 9.40 -19.51
N ARG A 513 14.06 9.36 -19.26
CA ARG A 513 13.24 10.56 -19.09
C ARG A 513 13.48 11.25 -17.75
N SER A 514 13.70 10.47 -16.69
CA SER A 514 13.99 10.96 -15.34
C SER A 514 15.41 11.51 -15.19
N LYS A 515 16.31 11.24 -16.15
CA LYS A 515 17.73 11.67 -16.14
C LYS A 515 18.47 11.24 -14.87
N LEU A 516 18.15 10.05 -14.36
CA LEU A 516 18.80 9.47 -13.18
C LEU A 516 20.16 8.89 -13.56
N ASN A 517 21.17 8.98 -12.69
CA ASN A 517 22.52 8.52 -13.03
C ASN A 517 22.60 7.01 -13.31
N ILE A 518 21.68 6.23 -12.74
CA ILE A 518 21.65 4.77 -12.87
C ILE A 518 21.36 4.26 -14.29
N GLU A 519 20.92 5.11 -15.21
CA GLU A 519 20.59 4.71 -16.58
C GLU A 519 21.70 3.89 -17.25
N ASN A 520 22.94 4.38 -17.19
CA ASN A 520 24.08 3.72 -17.85
C ASN A 520 24.42 2.37 -17.20
N ASP A 521 24.36 2.30 -15.87
CA ASP A 521 24.63 1.06 -15.13
C ASP A 521 23.55 0.02 -15.42
N TYR A 522 22.28 0.44 -15.55
CA TYR A 522 21.18 -0.44 -15.92
C TYR A 522 21.33 -0.97 -17.35
N ILE A 523 21.74 -0.12 -18.31
CA ILE A 523 22.04 -0.57 -19.68
C ILE A 523 23.16 -1.61 -19.67
N ALA A 524 24.27 -1.32 -18.98
CA ALA A 524 25.40 -2.24 -18.89
C ALA A 524 25.01 -3.57 -18.24
N PHE A 525 24.15 -3.54 -17.21
CA PHE A 525 23.59 -4.72 -16.58
C PHE A 525 22.78 -5.58 -17.56
N LEU A 526 21.85 -4.99 -18.31
CA LEU A 526 21.07 -5.72 -19.31
C LEU A 526 21.95 -6.30 -20.43
N GLU A 527 22.98 -5.56 -20.87
CA GLU A 527 23.96 -6.04 -21.84
C GLU A 527 24.77 -7.23 -21.32
N ALA A 528 25.15 -7.22 -20.04
CA ALA A 528 25.85 -8.34 -19.41
C ALA A 528 24.98 -9.60 -19.37
N ILE A 529 23.68 -9.47 -19.06
CA ILE A 529 22.74 -10.60 -19.05
C ILE A 529 22.62 -11.21 -20.45
N LYS A 530 22.51 -10.37 -21.50
CA LYS A 530 22.41 -10.81 -22.89
C LYS A 530 23.64 -11.59 -23.39
N GLN A 531 24.79 -11.44 -22.74
CA GLN A 531 26.03 -12.13 -23.10
C GLN A 531 26.20 -13.49 -22.40
N ASN A 532 25.31 -13.85 -21.47
CA ASN A 532 25.37 -15.10 -20.74
C ASN A 532 24.38 -16.11 -21.33
N ASP A 533 24.90 -17.21 -21.89
CA ASP A 533 24.09 -18.25 -22.55
C ASP A 533 23.18 -19.03 -21.58
N GLN A 534 23.39 -18.94 -20.26
CA GLN A 534 22.54 -19.56 -19.23
C GLN A 534 21.36 -18.67 -18.79
N LEU A 535 21.32 -17.42 -19.26
CA LEU A 535 20.29 -16.44 -18.92
C LEU A 535 19.45 -16.12 -20.15
N LEU A 536 18.12 -16.06 -19.98
CA LEU A 536 17.23 -15.49 -20.98
C LEU A 536 16.64 -14.19 -20.46
N LEU A 537 17.09 -13.07 -21.03
CA LEU A 537 16.44 -11.78 -20.81
C LEU A 537 15.17 -11.67 -21.66
N LEU A 538 14.08 -11.36 -20.99
CA LEU A 538 12.78 -11.02 -21.56
C LEU A 538 12.46 -9.57 -21.21
N GLU A 539 12.65 -8.68 -22.19
CA GLU A 539 12.31 -7.26 -22.09
C GLU A 539 10.86 -7.07 -22.56
N ASP A 540 9.96 -6.72 -21.65
CA ASP A 540 8.52 -6.56 -21.91
C ASP A 540 7.86 -7.83 -22.51
N PRO A 541 8.02 -9.00 -21.84
CA PRO A 541 7.41 -10.25 -22.31
C PRO A 541 5.90 -10.11 -22.45
N ASN A 542 5.39 -10.62 -23.56
CA ASN A 542 3.96 -10.71 -23.77
C ASN A 542 3.34 -11.84 -22.93
N THR A 543 2.01 -11.92 -22.92
CA THR A 543 1.26 -12.92 -22.16
C THR A 543 1.71 -14.36 -22.42
N ASP A 544 2.01 -14.71 -23.67
CA ASP A 544 2.39 -16.08 -24.04
C ASP A 544 3.82 -16.41 -23.56
N GLU A 545 4.74 -15.44 -23.56
CA GLU A 545 6.08 -15.59 -23.00
C GLU A 545 6.04 -15.76 -21.48
N ILE A 546 5.24 -14.95 -20.78
CA ILE A 546 5.07 -15.06 -19.32
C ILE A 546 4.47 -16.42 -18.96
N ASP A 547 3.41 -16.83 -19.65
CA ASP A 547 2.72 -18.09 -19.39
C ASP A 547 3.63 -19.30 -19.65
N ALA A 548 4.41 -19.27 -20.74
CA ALA A 548 5.40 -20.30 -21.05
C ALA A 548 6.44 -20.42 -19.93
N VAL A 549 7.02 -19.30 -19.47
CA VAL A 549 8.02 -19.33 -18.38
C VAL A 549 7.41 -19.81 -17.07
N LEU A 550 6.22 -19.34 -16.67
CA LEU A 550 5.56 -19.78 -15.44
C LEU A 550 5.22 -21.28 -15.44
N SER A 551 4.96 -21.86 -16.62
CA SER A 551 4.72 -23.29 -16.78
C SER A 551 5.97 -24.15 -16.54
N MET A 552 7.17 -23.58 -16.72
CA MET A 552 8.45 -24.29 -16.69
C MET A 552 9.30 -23.98 -15.46
N ALA A 553 9.12 -22.80 -14.86
CA ALA A 553 9.89 -22.35 -13.70
C ALA A 553 9.62 -23.17 -12.43
N ASP A 554 10.59 -23.28 -11.53
CA ASP A 554 10.48 -23.93 -10.21
C ASP A 554 10.39 -22.91 -9.07
N THR A 555 11.12 -21.79 -9.21
CA THR A 555 11.30 -20.81 -8.14
C THR A 555 11.33 -19.39 -8.71
N TYR A 556 10.75 -18.45 -7.97
CA TYR A 556 10.96 -17.01 -8.14
C TYR A 556 11.93 -16.52 -7.07
N ILE A 557 12.90 -15.69 -7.47
CA ILE A 557 13.87 -15.08 -6.57
C ILE A 557 14.07 -13.63 -6.96
N GLY A 558 13.90 -12.72 -6.02
CA GLY A 558 13.99 -11.28 -6.27
C GLY A 558 13.16 -10.51 -5.26
N ASP A 559 12.81 -9.27 -5.58
CA ASP A 559 11.98 -8.45 -4.70
C ASP A 559 10.50 -8.75 -4.83
N LYS A 560 9.70 -8.20 -3.93
CA LYS A 560 8.25 -8.12 -4.12
C LYS A 560 7.95 -7.14 -5.26
N CYS A 561 7.52 -7.68 -6.40
CA CYS A 561 6.97 -6.92 -7.52
C CYS A 561 5.77 -7.68 -8.12
N ARG A 562 5.21 -7.18 -9.23
CA ARG A 562 4.04 -7.83 -9.86
C ARG A 562 4.33 -9.26 -10.31
N ILE A 563 5.56 -9.54 -10.76
CA ILE A 563 5.98 -10.90 -11.13
C ILE A 563 5.91 -11.84 -9.93
N THR A 564 6.21 -11.38 -8.72
CA THR A 564 6.04 -12.19 -7.50
C THR A 564 4.61 -12.67 -7.32
N CYS A 565 3.61 -11.82 -7.61
CA CYS A 565 2.20 -12.20 -7.56
C CYS A 565 1.87 -13.28 -8.60
N LEU A 566 2.29 -13.10 -9.85
CA LEU A 566 2.08 -14.08 -10.92
C LEU A 566 2.75 -15.42 -10.59
N CYS A 567 3.95 -15.36 -10.00
CA CYS A 567 4.66 -16.54 -9.53
C CYS A 567 3.89 -17.25 -8.40
N GLY A 568 3.26 -16.48 -7.50
CA GLY A 568 2.39 -17.01 -6.45
C GLY A 568 1.13 -17.68 -6.97
N ASP A 569 0.49 -17.08 -7.98
CA ASP A 569 -0.66 -17.68 -8.67
C ASP A 569 -0.29 -18.98 -9.38
N ALA A 570 0.92 -19.05 -9.93
CA ALA A 570 1.48 -20.25 -10.54
C ALA A 570 2.01 -21.27 -9.53
N GLY A 571 1.96 -20.99 -8.23
CA GLY A 571 2.40 -21.91 -7.18
C GLY A 571 3.92 -22.09 -7.13
N LEU A 572 4.70 -21.10 -7.58
CA LEU A 572 6.16 -21.09 -7.48
C LEU A 572 6.60 -21.03 -6.02
N SER A 573 7.77 -21.60 -5.74
CA SER A 573 8.51 -21.27 -4.53
C SER A 573 8.95 -19.81 -4.65
N ILE A 574 8.60 -18.97 -3.67
CA ILE A 574 8.94 -17.55 -3.67
C ILE A 574 10.01 -17.30 -2.62
N ASN A 575 11.17 -16.84 -3.07
CA ASN A 575 12.24 -16.36 -2.22
C ASN A 575 12.37 -14.85 -2.40
N CYS A 576 11.62 -14.09 -1.61
CA CYS A 576 11.75 -12.64 -1.60
C CYS A 576 13.05 -12.25 -0.90
N CYS A 577 13.90 -11.48 -1.57
CA CYS A 577 15.03 -10.83 -0.93
C CYS A 577 14.51 -9.59 -0.19
N GLU A 578 14.47 -9.62 1.14
CA GLU A 578 14.11 -8.41 1.89
C GLU A 578 15.26 -7.40 1.84
N TYR A 579 14.92 -6.12 1.65
CA TYR A 579 15.87 -5.02 1.52
C TYR A 579 16.67 -4.71 2.79
N ASN A 580 16.24 -5.25 3.92
CA ASN A 580 16.75 -4.90 5.25
C ASN A 580 17.62 -5.99 5.90
N ASP A 581 17.81 -7.15 5.24
CA ASP A 581 18.57 -8.29 5.76
C ASP A 581 20.01 -8.40 5.20
#